data_AF-A0ABD0RZ15-F1
#
_entry.id   AF-A0ABD0RZ15-F1
#
_cell.length_a   1.000
_cell.length_b   1.000
_cell.length_c   1.000
_cell.angle_alpha   90.00
_cell.angle_beta   90.00
_cell.angle_gamma   90.00
#
_symmetry.space_group_name_H-M   'P 1'
#
loop_
_entity.id
_entity.type
_entity.pdbx_description
1 polymer ?
#
loop_
_entity_poly.entity_id
_entity_poly.type
_entity_poly.pdbx_seq_one_letter_code
_entity_poly.pdbx_strand_id
1 'polypeptide(L)'
;IDAYRLTYAYYFGGDAGDAFDGYDFGDDPSDKFYTSHNGMQFSTPDKDNDKFHENCALQEGTGWWMNRCHAAHLNGKYYQEKDTQNGYDNGIIWATWHSRWYSLKETTMKIIPINRISVDGQHSGAKQFGGLGDI
;
A
#
# COMPACT_ATOMS: atom_id res chain seq x y z
N ILE A 1 21.37 0.07 13.18
CA ILE A 1 20.29 -0.94 13.19
C ILE A 1 19.46 -0.70 11.93
N ASP A 2 19.19 -1.73 11.13
CA ASP A 2 18.49 -1.55 9.85
C ASP A 2 16.95 -1.38 10.00
N ALA A 3 16.44 -1.58 11.22
CA ALA A 3 15.06 -1.25 11.61
C ALA A 3 13.99 -1.88 10.71
N TYR A 4 14.12 -3.18 10.44
CA TYR A 4 13.15 -3.97 9.67
C TYR A 4 12.78 -3.33 8.32
N ARG A 5 13.78 -2.80 7.59
CA ARG A 5 13.60 -2.10 6.32
C ARG A 5 12.80 -2.93 5.31
N LEU A 6 11.80 -2.32 4.69
CA LEU A 6 11.10 -2.91 3.55
C LEU A 6 11.99 -2.83 2.33
N THR A 7 12.21 -3.96 1.66
CA THR A 7 12.84 -3.99 0.34
C THR A 7 12.12 -4.98 -0.56
N TYR A 8 11.90 -4.60 -1.81
CA TYR A 8 11.42 -5.49 -2.85
C TYR A 8 12.11 -5.15 -4.18
N ALA A 9 12.21 -6.14 -5.07
CA ALA A 9 12.94 -5.99 -6.33
C ALA A 9 12.15 -5.15 -7.35
N TYR A 10 10.91 -5.54 -7.62
CA TYR A 10 10.01 -4.85 -8.53
C TYR A 10 8.56 -5.30 -8.29
N TYR A 11 7.63 -4.55 -8.85
CA TYR A 11 6.20 -4.88 -8.82
C TYR A 11 5.84 -5.89 -9.92
N PHE A 12 5.22 -7.01 -9.53
CA PHE A 12 4.82 -8.07 -10.47
C PHE A 12 3.56 -7.72 -11.28
N GLY A 13 2.70 -6.83 -10.77
CA GLY A 13 1.38 -6.54 -11.34
C GLY A 13 0.23 -6.81 -10.37
N GLY A 14 -0.96 -6.30 -10.71
CA GLY A 14 -2.19 -6.47 -9.94
C GLY A 14 -3.15 -5.30 -10.13
N ASP A 15 -4.45 -5.54 -9.93
CA ASP A 15 -5.49 -4.54 -10.20
C ASP A 15 -5.52 -3.39 -9.18
N ALA A 16 -4.85 -3.55 -8.04
CA ALA A 16 -4.73 -2.51 -7.02
C ALA A 16 -3.66 -1.44 -7.36
N GLY A 17 -2.78 -1.70 -8.34
CA GLY A 17 -1.62 -0.83 -8.64
C GLY A 17 -0.50 -0.90 -7.58
N ASP A 18 0.60 -0.21 -7.85
CA ASP A 18 1.80 -0.19 -7.00
C ASP A 18 1.86 1.05 -6.11
N ALA A 19 1.14 1.04 -4.99
CA ALA A 19 1.21 2.14 -4.01
C ALA A 19 2.54 2.16 -3.22
N PHE A 20 3.34 1.09 -3.24
CA PHE A 20 4.65 1.09 -2.58
C PHE A 20 5.71 1.87 -3.36
N ASP A 21 5.55 2.03 -4.67
CA ASP A 21 6.37 2.93 -5.50
C ASP A 21 6.01 4.42 -5.28
N GLY A 22 5.05 4.70 -4.40
CA GLY A 22 4.55 6.04 -4.10
C GLY A 22 3.53 6.55 -5.10
N TYR A 23 2.74 7.54 -4.66
CA TYR A 23 1.61 8.09 -5.39
C TYR A 23 1.69 9.61 -5.43
N ASP A 24 1.35 10.20 -6.57
CA ASP A 24 1.27 11.65 -6.76
C ASP A 24 -0.13 12.12 -6.35
N PHE A 25 -0.25 12.77 -5.19
CA PHE A 25 -1.52 13.31 -4.70
C PHE A 25 -1.85 14.68 -5.31
N GLY A 26 -0.87 15.35 -5.94
CA GLY A 26 -1.00 16.68 -6.51
C GLY A 26 -0.89 17.82 -5.50
N ASP A 27 -0.54 17.53 -4.25
CA ASP A 27 -0.33 18.55 -3.21
C ASP A 27 1.10 19.13 -3.30
N ASP A 28 2.08 18.29 -3.63
CA ASP A 28 3.49 18.65 -3.88
C ASP A 28 4.03 17.88 -5.10
N PRO A 29 4.82 18.49 -6.00
CA PRO A 29 5.43 17.79 -7.15
C PRO A 29 6.30 16.58 -6.78
N SER A 30 6.69 16.47 -5.52
CA SER A 30 7.52 15.40 -4.97
C SER A 30 6.72 14.34 -4.22
N ASP A 31 5.38 14.40 -4.24
CA ASP A 31 4.48 13.49 -3.49
C ASP A 31 4.82 12.02 -3.74
N LYS A 32 5.02 11.65 -5.00
CA LYS A 32 5.38 10.26 -5.35
C LYS A 32 6.67 9.81 -4.67
N PHE A 33 7.68 10.67 -4.63
CA PHE A 33 8.94 10.36 -3.93
C PHE A 33 8.73 10.25 -2.42
N TYR A 34 7.99 11.19 -1.86
CA TYR A 34 7.70 11.32 -0.42
C TYR A 34 6.81 10.21 0.15
N THR A 35 6.04 9.54 -0.69
CA THR A 35 5.07 8.52 -0.28
C THR A 35 5.49 7.11 -0.67
N SER A 36 6.69 6.95 -1.25
CA SER A 36 7.27 5.65 -1.61
C SER A 36 7.77 4.88 -0.37
N HIS A 37 7.70 3.55 -0.40
CA HIS A 37 7.98 2.70 0.76
C HIS A 37 9.18 1.77 0.53
N ASN A 38 9.59 1.53 -0.72
CA ASN A 38 10.75 0.68 -0.98
C ASN A 38 12.02 1.30 -0.37
N GLY A 39 12.72 0.54 0.48
CA GLY A 39 13.88 1.00 1.22
C GLY A 39 13.55 1.77 2.51
N MET A 40 12.28 1.96 2.86
CA MET A 40 11.91 2.64 4.12
C MET A 40 12.10 1.74 5.32
N GLN A 41 12.54 2.35 6.43
CA GLN A 41 12.67 1.68 7.72
C GLN A 41 11.32 1.63 8.41
N PHE A 42 11.12 0.64 9.28
CA PHE A 42 9.89 0.53 10.04
C PHE A 42 9.89 1.54 11.18
N SER A 43 8.83 2.34 11.28
CA SER A 43 8.61 3.34 12.32
C SER A 43 7.44 2.94 13.20
N THR A 44 7.49 3.33 14.47
CA THR A 44 6.42 3.17 15.46
C THR A 44 6.26 4.47 16.26
N PRO A 45 5.15 4.67 16.99
CA PRO A 45 4.95 5.89 17.79
C PRO A 45 6.10 6.20 18.77
N ASP A 46 6.76 5.17 19.30
CA ASP A 46 7.89 5.26 20.22
C ASP A 46 9.27 5.26 19.54
N LYS A 47 9.32 5.05 18.22
CA LYS A 47 10.57 4.98 17.45
C LYS A 47 10.41 5.46 16.01
N ASP A 48 10.80 6.71 15.78
CA ASP A 48 10.80 7.34 14.48
C ASP A 48 12.03 6.94 13.64
N ASN A 49 11.79 6.36 12.46
CA ASN A 49 12.80 6.10 11.43
C ASN A 49 12.37 6.63 10.05
N ASP A 50 11.36 7.50 10.02
CA ASP A 50 10.74 7.99 8.79
C ASP A 50 11.60 9.09 8.12
N LYS A 51 11.07 9.80 7.12
CA LYS A 51 11.80 10.85 6.38
C LYS A 51 11.10 12.21 6.48
N PHE A 52 10.14 12.31 7.39
CA PHE A 52 9.46 13.54 7.72
C PHE A 52 10.17 14.26 8.87
N HIS A 53 9.80 15.52 9.09
CA HIS A 53 10.36 16.30 10.19
C HIS A 53 9.56 16.10 11.49
N GLU A 54 8.35 15.54 11.38
CA GLU A 54 7.55 15.03 12.49
C GLU A 54 7.50 13.50 12.41
N ASN A 55 6.88 12.85 13.39
CA ASN A 55 6.76 11.40 13.44
C ASN A 55 5.40 10.96 12.86
N CYS A 56 5.41 10.44 11.63
CA CYS A 56 4.21 9.95 10.96
C CYS A 56 3.59 8.79 11.74
N ALA A 57 4.39 7.82 12.21
CA ALA A 57 3.88 6.68 12.96
C ALA A 57 3.13 7.10 14.24
N LEU A 58 3.53 8.21 14.88
CA LEU A 58 2.85 8.80 16.01
C LEU A 58 1.55 9.51 15.62
N GLN A 59 1.55 10.33 14.57
CA GLN A 59 0.35 11.03 14.06
C GLN A 59 -0.74 10.03 13.63
N GLU A 60 -0.31 8.97 12.94
CA GLU A 60 -1.15 7.88 12.44
C GLU A 60 -1.54 6.89 13.54
N GLY A 61 -0.80 6.84 14.65
CA GLY A 61 -1.03 5.94 15.78
C GLY A 61 -0.74 4.47 15.48
N THR A 62 0.18 4.17 14.55
CA THR A 62 0.41 2.82 14.01
C THR A 62 1.88 2.58 13.68
N GLY A 63 2.26 1.31 13.55
CA GLY A 63 3.58 0.93 13.03
C GLY A 63 3.53 0.69 11.52
N TRP A 64 4.45 1.29 10.76
CA TRP A 64 4.52 1.10 9.31
C TRP A 64 5.89 1.49 8.73
N TRP A 65 6.13 1.15 7.47
CA TRP A 65 7.30 1.64 6.71
C TRP A 65 7.05 3.07 6.21
N MET A 66 7.03 4.02 7.15
CA MET A 66 6.77 5.43 6.89
C MET A 66 7.94 6.09 6.14
N ASN A 67 7.62 6.95 5.15
CA ASN A 67 8.55 7.86 4.48
C ASN A 67 8.26 9.30 4.95
N ARG A 68 7.82 10.20 4.06
CA ARG A 68 7.04 11.37 4.43
C ARG A 68 5.57 10.94 4.46
N CYS A 69 5.33 10.07 5.44
CA CYS A 69 4.14 9.26 5.68
C CYS A 69 3.92 8.18 4.61
N HIS A 70 2.82 8.16 3.85
CA HIS A 70 2.48 6.98 3.06
C HIS A 70 1.54 7.23 1.86
N ALA A 71 1.72 6.43 0.81
CA ALA A 71 0.71 6.15 -0.21
C ALA A 71 -0.07 4.83 0.04
N ALA A 72 0.43 3.97 0.92
CA ALA A 72 -0.17 2.69 1.29
C ALA A 72 -0.08 2.54 2.79
N HIS A 73 -1.17 2.22 3.47
CA HIS A 73 -1.15 2.08 4.93
C HIS A 73 -2.13 1.00 5.36
N LEU A 74 -1.67 -0.25 5.40
CA LEU A 74 -2.55 -1.38 5.72
C LEU A 74 -2.73 -1.61 7.23
N ASN A 75 -1.92 -0.92 8.05
CA ASN A 75 -1.99 -0.93 9.50
C ASN A 75 -2.78 0.25 10.08
N GLY A 76 -3.38 1.08 9.22
CA GLY A 76 -4.18 2.23 9.61
C GLY A 76 -5.38 1.90 10.49
N LYS A 77 -5.97 2.95 11.06
CA LYS A 77 -7.17 2.80 11.89
C LYS A 77 -8.32 2.23 11.06
N TYR A 78 -8.97 1.21 11.59
CA TYR A 78 -10.15 0.64 10.95
C TYR A 78 -11.36 1.58 11.10
N TYR A 79 -11.84 2.13 9.99
CA TYR A 79 -13.10 2.88 9.94
C TYR A 79 -14.23 1.97 9.44
N GLN A 80 -15.37 1.98 10.13
CA GLN A 80 -16.55 1.20 9.74
C GLN A 80 -17.22 1.75 8.48
N GLU A 81 -17.12 3.07 8.29
CA GLU A 81 -17.57 3.76 7.10
C GLU A 81 -16.43 3.92 6.12
N LYS A 82 -16.76 3.92 4.82
CA LYS A 82 -15.79 4.00 3.73
C LYS A 82 -15.04 5.33 3.73
N ASP A 83 -15.77 6.42 3.92
CA ASP A 83 -15.20 7.75 3.99
C ASP A 83 -14.82 8.11 5.42
N THR A 84 -13.60 8.60 5.60
CA THR A 84 -13.16 9.19 6.86
C THR A 84 -13.89 10.53 7.05
N GLN A 85 -15.05 10.52 7.74
CA GLN A 85 -15.91 11.70 7.95
C GLN A 85 -15.19 12.94 8.53
N ASN A 86 -14.03 12.75 9.17
CA ASN A 86 -13.29 13.81 9.86
C ASN A 86 -12.04 14.31 9.10
N GLY A 87 -11.80 13.89 7.86
CA GLY A 87 -10.72 14.44 7.03
C GLY A 87 -9.30 14.08 7.48
N TYR A 88 -9.10 12.92 8.11
CA TYR A 88 -7.77 12.36 8.37
C TYR A 88 -7.54 11.13 7.47
N ASP A 89 -6.38 11.07 6.82
CA ASP A 89 -5.95 9.97 5.96
C ASP A 89 -5.23 8.87 6.76
N ASN A 90 -5.69 8.62 7.99
CA ASN A 90 -5.14 7.61 8.89
C ASN A 90 -5.88 6.27 8.87
N GLY A 91 -6.67 6.06 7.82
CA GLY A 91 -7.41 4.84 7.58
C GLY A 91 -6.56 3.74 6.94
N ILE A 92 -7.20 2.64 6.59
CA ILE A 92 -6.55 1.57 5.83
C ILE A 92 -6.53 1.96 4.35
N ILE A 93 -5.40 2.45 3.83
CA ILE A 93 -5.35 3.14 2.52
C ILE A 93 -4.48 2.43 1.49
N TRP A 94 -4.88 2.53 0.22
CA TRP A 94 -4.10 2.13 -0.94
C TRP A 94 -4.32 3.09 -2.13
N ALA A 95 -3.46 4.10 -2.26
CA ALA A 95 -3.70 5.28 -3.09
C ALA A 95 -3.82 5.02 -4.60
N THR A 96 -3.19 3.96 -5.11
CA THR A 96 -3.31 3.58 -6.53
C THR A 96 -4.63 2.91 -6.88
N TRP A 97 -5.46 2.59 -5.89
CA TRP A 97 -6.77 1.94 -6.09
C TRP A 97 -7.94 2.81 -5.62
N HIS A 98 -7.78 3.48 -4.47
CA HIS A 98 -8.80 4.34 -3.89
C HIS A 98 -8.20 5.64 -3.35
N SER A 99 -9.05 6.66 -3.19
CA SER A 99 -8.68 7.93 -2.55
C SER A 99 -8.07 7.72 -1.15
N ARG A 100 -7.17 8.61 -0.72
CA ARG A 100 -6.62 8.61 0.66
C ARG A 100 -7.68 8.79 1.76
N TRP A 101 -8.90 9.20 1.39
CA TRP A 101 -10.03 9.32 2.31
C TRP A 101 -10.89 8.05 2.40
N TYR A 102 -10.56 7.02 1.61
CA TYR A 102 -11.27 5.74 1.58
C TYR A 102 -10.52 4.70 2.43
N SER A 103 -11.14 4.25 3.52
CA SER A 103 -10.60 3.15 4.33
C SER A 103 -11.09 1.80 3.78
N LEU A 104 -10.16 0.91 3.47
CA LEU A 104 -10.43 -0.47 3.09
C LEU A 104 -11.14 -1.21 4.23
N LYS A 105 -12.07 -2.10 3.86
CA LYS A 105 -12.82 -2.93 4.79
C LYS A 105 -12.02 -4.15 5.29
N GLU A 106 -11.14 -4.67 4.44
CA GLU A 106 -10.38 -5.89 4.72
C GLU A 106 -8.99 -5.78 4.10
N THR A 107 -8.00 -6.32 4.79
CA THR A 107 -6.62 -6.39 4.32
C THR A 107 -6.00 -7.73 4.68
N THR A 108 -5.07 -8.18 3.84
CA THR A 108 -4.25 -9.37 4.11
C THR A 108 -2.93 -9.21 3.37
N MET A 109 -1.83 -9.23 4.12
CA MET A 109 -0.48 -9.34 3.56
C MET A 109 -0.05 -10.81 3.64
N LYS A 110 0.29 -11.40 2.50
CA LYS A 110 0.73 -12.80 2.38
C LYS A 110 1.97 -12.89 1.51
N ILE A 111 2.88 -13.78 1.88
CA ILE A 111 4.10 -14.04 1.13
C ILE A 111 4.11 -15.49 0.64
N ILE A 112 4.69 -15.70 -0.54
CA ILE A 112 4.95 -17.02 -1.11
C ILE A 112 6.33 -16.98 -1.76
N PRO A 113 7.11 -18.08 -1.73
CA PRO A 113 8.40 -18.13 -2.44
C PRO A 113 8.24 -17.73 -3.92
N ILE A 114 9.14 -16.88 -4.43
CA ILE A 114 9.05 -16.29 -5.78
C ILE A 114 8.95 -17.38 -6.86
N ASN A 115 9.66 -18.50 -6.69
CA ASN A 115 9.63 -19.63 -7.60
C ASN A 115 8.26 -20.33 -7.71
N ARG A 116 7.27 -20.00 -6.86
CA ARG A 116 5.89 -20.49 -6.95
C ARG A 116 4.98 -19.58 -7.76
N ILE A 117 5.36 -18.32 -7.97
CA ILE A 117 4.56 -17.34 -8.72
C ILE A 117 4.67 -17.59 -10.23
N SER A 118 5.77 -18.20 -10.70
CA SER A 118 6.06 -18.40 -12.13
C SER A 118 5.74 -19.79 -12.70
N VAL A 119 5.19 -20.73 -11.91
CA VAL A 119 5.02 -22.13 -12.36
C VAL A 119 3.85 -22.31 -13.34
N ASP A 120 2.97 -21.31 -13.49
CA ASP A 120 1.77 -21.40 -14.36
C ASP A 120 1.92 -20.66 -15.71
N GLY A 121 3.15 -20.30 -16.11
CA GLY A 121 3.43 -19.34 -17.20
C GLY A 121 3.65 -19.86 -18.62
N GLN A 122 3.44 -21.16 -18.92
CA GLN A 122 3.31 -21.64 -20.31
C GLN A 122 1.86 -22.02 -20.61
N HIS A 123 1.00 -21.03 -20.84
CA HIS A 123 -0.20 -21.23 -21.64
C HIS A 123 -0.55 -19.95 -22.41
N SER A 124 0.11 -19.80 -23.55
CA SER A 124 -0.57 -19.32 -24.76
C SER A 124 -1.75 -20.25 -25.03
N GLY A 125 -2.95 -19.81 -24.68
CA GLY A 125 -4.18 -20.56 -24.90
C GLY A 125 -5.34 -19.82 -24.25
N ALA A 126 -6.12 -19.13 -25.08
CA ALA A 126 -7.34 -18.45 -24.69
C ALA A 126 -8.21 -19.35 -23.78
N LYS A 127 -8.46 -18.91 -22.55
CA LYS A 127 -9.57 -19.46 -21.76
C LYS A 127 -10.85 -18.83 -22.29
N GLN A 128 -11.46 -19.52 -23.24
CA GLN A 128 -12.81 -19.28 -23.69
C GLN A 128 -13.74 -19.58 -22.51
N PHE A 129 -14.34 -18.54 -21.93
CA PHE A 129 -15.43 -18.71 -20.98
C PHE A 129 -16.65 -19.21 -21.77
N GLY A 130 -17.03 -20.46 -21.52
CA GLY A 130 -18.23 -21.07 -22.07
C GLY A 130 -19.45 -20.26 -21.66
N GLY A 131 -20.32 -20.03 -22.65
CA GLY A 131 -21.53 -19.23 -22.52
C GLY A 131 -22.42 -19.68 -21.38
N LEU A 132 -22.84 -18.72 -20.57
CA LEU A 132 -24.12 -18.74 -19.90
C LEU A 132 -25.09 -18.06 -20.87
N GLY A 133 -26.09 -18.82 -21.31
CA GLY A 133 -27.06 -18.37 -22.30
C GLY A 133 -27.82 -17.12 -21.84
N ASP A 134 -28.02 -16.22 -22.80
CA ASP A 134 -28.97 -15.13 -22.71
C ASP A 134 -30.42 -15.67 -22.72
N ILE A 135 -31.32 -14.93 -22.08
CA ILE A 135 -32.74 -14.89 -22.44
C ILE A 135 -32.85 -14.11 -23.75
#